data_AF-A0A3B0FIV4-F1
#
_entry.id   AF-A0A3B0FIV4-F1
#
_cell.length_a   1.000
_cell.length_b   1.000
_cell.length_c   1.000
_cell.angle_alpha   90.00
_cell.angle_beta   90.00
_cell.angle_gamma   90.00
#
_symmetry.space_group_name_H-M   'P 1'
#
loop_
_entity.id
_entity.type
_entity.pdbx_description
1 polymer ?
#
loop_
_entity_poly.entity_id
_entity_poly.type
_entity_poly.pdbx_seq_one_letter_code
_entity_poly.pdbx_strand_id
1 'polypeptide(L)'
;MLVPLALIAFWPSPVDQPIQGQLAGILQFLHRHGIPAWFNYRFVEAAANVLLFVPLGIVTKLSFPEKQWWRIGAFGLLISGSMELGQLLFLHNRFASPLDLVTNTSGAVIGALLATAALKKLEARRLSAADLQ
;
A
#
# COMPACT_ATOMS: atom_id res chain seq x y z
N MET A 1 12.89 -2.37 1.13
CA MET A 1 11.49 -2.03 0.79
C MET A 1 11.38 -1.07 -0.39
N LEU A 2 12.18 0.00 -0.47
CA LEU A 2 12.06 0.95 -1.58
C LEU A 2 12.46 0.38 -2.95
N VAL A 3 13.45 -0.52 -3.01
CA VAL A 3 13.89 -1.14 -4.28
C VAL A 3 12.76 -1.95 -4.96
N PRO A 4 12.07 -2.89 -4.28
CA PRO A 4 10.90 -3.55 -4.86
C PRO A 4 9.81 -2.59 -5.33
N LEU A 5 9.51 -1.54 -4.55
CA LEU A 5 8.53 -0.54 -4.93
C LEU A 5 8.94 0.21 -6.21
N ALA A 6 10.21 0.61 -6.32
CA ALA A 6 10.73 1.26 -7.51
C ALA A 6 10.68 0.33 -8.74
N LEU A 7 11.02 -0.95 -8.60
CA LEU A 7 10.92 -1.92 -9.70
C LEU A 7 9.49 -2.09 -10.20
N ILE A 8 8.52 -2.13 -9.28
CA ILE A 8 7.09 -2.19 -9.63
C ILE A 8 6.62 -0.87 -10.27
N ALA A 9 7.02 0.27 -9.69
CA ALA A 9 6.62 1.60 -10.14
C ALA A 9 7.11 1.92 -11.56
N PHE A 10 8.35 1.55 -11.86
CA PHE A 10 9.00 1.82 -13.14
C PHE A 10 8.98 0.62 -14.09
N TRP A 11 8.07 -0.33 -13.87
CA TRP A 11 7.89 -1.43 -14.81
C TRP A 11 7.49 -0.88 -16.20
N PRO A 12 8.09 -1.36 -17.31
CA PRO A 12 7.94 -0.74 -18.63
C PRO A 12 6.50 -0.72 -19.14
N SER A 13 5.71 -1.72 -18.76
CA SER A 13 4.27 -1.78 -19.01
C SER A 13 3.49 -1.57 -17.71
N PRO A 14 2.18 -1.32 -17.76
CA PRO A 14 1.32 -1.63 -16.63
C PRO A 14 1.54 -3.09 -16.21
N VAL A 15 1.84 -3.34 -14.92
CA VAL A 15 2.22 -4.69 -14.42
C VAL A 15 1.09 -5.70 -14.63
N ASP A 16 -0.11 -5.18 -14.75
CA ASP A 16 -1.40 -5.79 -14.92
C ASP A 16 -1.80 -5.99 -16.40
N GLN A 17 -1.19 -5.30 -17.37
CA GLN A 17 -1.53 -5.45 -18.80
C GLN A 17 -1.56 -6.90 -19.32
N PRO A 18 -0.60 -7.79 -18.94
CA PRO A 18 -0.66 -9.19 -19.34
C PRO A 18 -1.84 -9.97 -18.73
N ILE A 19 -2.35 -9.51 -17.59
CA ILE A 19 -3.36 -10.20 -16.76
C ILE A 19 -4.74 -9.53 -16.92
N GLN A 20 -4.83 -8.34 -17.51
CA GLN A 20 -6.07 -7.56 -17.67
C GLN A 20 -7.24 -8.38 -18.24
N GLY A 21 -6.99 -9.19 -19.27
CA GLY A 21 -8.02 -10.07 -19.86
C GLY A 21 -8.51 -11.15 -18.89
N GLN A 22 -7.61 -11.73 -18.10
CA GLN A 22 -7.95 -12.75 -17.09
C GLN A 22 -8.69 -12.14 -15.90
N LEU A 23 -8.21 -10.99 -15.41
CA LEU A 23 -8.85 -10.20 -14.35
C LEU A 23 -10.26 -9.78 -14.77
N ALA A 24 -10.45 -9.31 -16.00
CA ALA A 24 -11.77 -8.99 -16.53
C ALA A 24 -12.69 -10.21 -16.55
N GLY A 25 -12.20 -11.38 -16.97
CA GLY A 25 -12.96 -12.64 -16.95
C GLY A 25 -13.37 -13.06 -15.53
N ILE A 26 -12.46 -12.95 -14.56
CA ILE A 26 -12.73 -13.24 -13.15
C ILE A 26 -13.76 -12.27 -12.58
N LEU A 27 -13.61 -10.96 -12.83
CA LEU A 27 -14.55 -9.95 -12.35
C LEU A 27 -15.95 -10.16 -12.94
N GLN A 28 -16.05 -10.48 -14.23
CA GLN A 28 -17.33 -10.82 -14.87
C GLN A 28 -17.96 -12.06 -14.25
N PHE A 29 -17.17 -13.10 -13.98
CA PHE A 29 -17.64 -14.29 -13.27
C PHE A 29 -18.17 -13.92 -11.88
N LEU A 30 -17.41 -13.14 -11.11
CA LEU A 30 -17.79 -12.69 -9.78
C LEU A 30 -19.10 -11.88 -9.80
N HIS A 31 -19.27 -10.97 -10.76
CA HIS A 31 -20.49 -10.16 -10.91
C HIS A 31 -21.70 -11.04 -11.24
N ARG A 32 -21.53 -12.06 -12.08
CA ARG A 32 -22.60 -13.05 -12.37
C ARG A 32 -23.00 -13.86 -11.14
N HIS A 33 -22.12 -14.00 -10.15
CA HIS A 33 -22.36 -14.70 -8.89
C HIS A 33 -22.76 -13.78 -7.74
N GLY A 34 -23.17 -12.54 -8.04
CA GLY A 34 -23.75 -11.62 -7.06
C GLY A 34 -22.76 -10.67 -6.38
N ILE A 35 -21.48 -10.68 -6.76
CA ILE A 35 -20.54 -9.63 -6.31
C ILE A 35 -20.95 -8.29 -6.94
N PRO A 36 -21.04 -7.20 -6.14
CA PRO A 36 -21.45 -5.91 -6.67
C PRO A 36 -20.49 -5.33 -7.72
N ALA A 37 -21.04 -4.56 -8.66
CA ALA A 37 -20.27 -3.93 -9.73
C ALA A 37 -19.25 -2.86 -9.25
N TRP A 38 -19.37 -2.36 -8.00
CA TRP A 38 -18.35 -1.49 -7.43
C TRP A 38 -17.02 -2.24 -7.19
N PHE A 39 -17.06 -3.57 -7.03
CA PHE A 39 -15.88 -4.42 -7.01
C PHE A 39 -15.41 -4.63 -8.45
N ASN A 40 -14.68 -3.67 -8.97
CA ASN A 40 -14.18 -3.65 -10.33
C ASN A 40 -12.66 -3.48 -10.34
N TYR A 41 -12.11 -3.35 -11.55
CA TYR A 41 -10.68 -3.20 -11.75
C TYR A 41 -10.06 -2.06 -10.93
N ARG A 42 -10.71 -0.89 -10.88
CA ARG A 42 -10.23 0.27 -10.14
C ARG A 42 -10.18 0.00 -8.63
N PHE A 43 -11.13 -0.77 -8.12
CA PHE A 43 -11.10 -1.18 -6.72
C PHE A 43 -9.93 -2.13 -6.43
N VAL A 44 -9.69 -3.11 -7.31
CA VAL A 44 -8.57 -4.05 -7.17
C VAL A 44 -7.23 -3.32 -7.22
N GLU A 45 -7.08 -2.38 -8.15
CA GLU A 45 -5.89 -1.53 -8.28
C GLU A 45 -5.67 -0.67 -7.03
N ALA A 46 -6.71 0.01 -6.54
CA ALA A 46 -6.66 0.79 -5.31
C ALA A 46 -6.28 -0.08 -4.09
N ALA A 47 -6.85 -1.27 -3.97
CA ALA A 47 -6.54 -2.21 -2.90
C ALA A 47 -5.09 -2.72 -2.99
N ALA A 48 -4.61 -3.02 -4.19
CA ALA A 48 -3.22 -3.41 -4.42
C ALA A 48 -2.24 -2.31 -4.01
N ASN A 49 -2.51 -1.06 -4.38
CA ASN A 49 -1.72 0.11 -3.99
C ASN A 49 -1.65 0.27 -2.47
N VAL A 50 -2.79 0.17 -1.76
CA VAL A 50 -2.82 0.16 -0.30
C VAL A 50 -1.92 -0.96 0.26
N LEU A 51 -2.11 -2.20 -0.22
CA LEU A 51 -1.39 -3.37 0.27
C LEU A 51 0.12 -3.29 0.03
N LEU A 52 0.56 -2.71 -1.10
CA LEU A 52 1.97 -2.50 -1.41
C LEU A 52 2.65 -1.53 -0.45
N PHE A 53 1.92 -0.52 0.04
CA PHE A 53 2.46 0.47 0.97
C PHE A 53 2.33 0.08 2.45
N VAL A 54 1.52 -0.92 2.81
CA VAL A 54 1.43 -1.42 4.20
C VAL A 54 2.79 -1.88 4.75
N PRO A 55 3.58 -2.73 4.05
CA PRO A 55 4.91 -3.12 4.53
C PRO A 55 5.87 -1.93 4.70
N LEU A 56 5.78 -0.92 3.83
CA LEU A 56 6.56 0.31 3.97
C LEU A 56 6.21 1.01 5.29
N GLY A 57 4.92 1.21 5.57
CA GLY A 57 4.45 1.80 6.83
C GLY A 57 4.89 1.03 8.07
N ILE A 58 4.82 -0.31 8.02
CA ILE A 58 5.29 -1.20 9.08
C ILE A 58 6.79 -0.99 9.32
N VAL A 59 7.60 -1.13 8.28
CA VAL A 59 9.07 -1.01 8.39
C VAL A 59 9.47 0.37 8.87
N THR A 60 8.88 1.44 8.34
CA THR A 60 9.16 2.81 8.81
C THR A 60 8.80 3.00 10.27
N LYS A 61 7.67 2.45 10.74
CA LYS A 61 7.30 2.52 12.16
C LYS A 61 8.26 1.75 13.05
N LEU A 62 8.70 0.57 12.62
CA LEU A 62 9.66 -0.24 13.37
C LEU A 62 11.06 0.40 13.40
N SER A 63 11.49 1.06 12.32
CA SER A 63 12.76 1.80 12.28
C SER A 63 12.74 3.09 13.07
N PHE A 64 11.57 3.73 13.18
CA PHE A 64 11.39 4.98 13.92
C PHE A 64 10.20 4.91 14.90
N PRO A 65 10.33 4.15 16.00
CA PRO A 65 9.22 3.89 16.93
C PRO A 65 8.61 5.15 17.53
N GLU A 66 9.40 6.21 17.71
CA GLU A 66 8.95 7.49 18.29
C GLU A 66 8.09 8.33 17.33
N LYS A 67 8.09 8.03 16.03
CA LYS A 67 7.38 8.86 15.05
C LYS A 67 5.88 8.56 15.07
N GLN A 68 5.08 9.63 15.06
CA GLN A 68 3.63 9.55 14.95
C GLN A 68 3.21 9.08 13.55
N TRP A 69 2.07 8.39 13.47
CA TRP A 69 1.55 7.77 12.24
C TRP A 69 1.41 8.76 11.08
N TRP A 70 1.03 10.02 11.34
CA TRP A 70 0.87 11.04 10.30
C TRP A 70 2.21 11.44 9.66
N ARG A 71 3.33 11.39 10.39
CA ARG A 71 4.67 11.61 9.81
C ARG A 71 5.07 10.49 8.87
N ILE A 72 4.66 9.26 9.20
CA ILE A 72 4.86 8.09 8.32
C ILE A 72 3.94 8.19 7.10
N GLY A 73 2.71 8.66 7.28
CA GLY A 73 1.81 9.02 6.18
C GLY A 73 2.43 10.07 5.25
N ALA A 74 2.96 11.17 5.80
CA ALA A 74 3.64 12.21 5.00
C ALA A 74 4.85 11.65 4.24
N PHE A 75 5.63 10.74 4.84
CA PHE A 75 6.72 10.04 4.16
C PHE A 75 6.21 9.14 3.02
N GLY A 76 5.13 8.39 3.26
CA GLY A 76 4.46 7.60 2.22
C GLY A 76 3.94 8.45 1.06
N LEU A 77 3.35 9.62 1.36
CA LEU A 77 2.91 10.60 0.37
C LEU A 77 4.07 11.13 -0.47
N LEU A 78 5.20 11.47 0.16
CA LEU A 78 6.40 11.92 -0.55
C LEU A 78 6.95 10.85 -1.50
N ILE A 79 7.01 9.59 -1.05
CA ILE A 79 7.42 8.47 -1.91
C ILE A 79 6.45 8.30 -3.07
N SER A 80 5.13 8.28 -2.79
CA SER A 80 4.12 8.13 -3.83
C SER A 80 4.17 9.28 -4.84
N GLY A 81 4.30 10.53 -4.39
CA GLY A 81 4.43 11.68 -5.28
C GLY A 81 5.71 11.63 -6.11
N SER A 82 6.82 11.13 -5.55
CA SER A 82 8.07 10.93 -6.29
C SER A 82 7.92 9.85 -7.39
N MET A 83 7.18 8.77 -7.09
CA MET A 83 6.87 7.73 -8.08
C MET A 83 6.02 8.29 -9.22
N GLU A 84 4.94 9.00 -8.90
CA GLU A 84 4.02 9.62 -9.86
C GLU A 84 4.71 10.65 -10.76
N LEU A 85 5.55 11.50 -10.17
CA LEU A 85 6.37 12.45 -10.93
C LEU A 85 7.38 11.72 -11.83
N GLY A 86 8.02 10.67 -11.32
CA GLY A 86 8.92 9.85 -12.13
C GLY A 86 8.21 9.17 -13.31
N GLN A 87 7.04 8.58 -13.08
CA GLN A 87 6.25 7.96 -14.14
C GLN A 87 5.80 9.00 -15.17
N LEU A 88 5.33 10.17 -14.74
CA LEU A 88 4.93 11.25 -15.65
C LEU A 88 6.09 11.75 -16.52
N LEU A 89 7.30 11.84 -15.96
CA LEU A 89 8.47 12.36 -16.67
C LEU A 89 9.15 11.32 -17.56
N PHE A 90 9.10 10.03 -17.20
CA PHE A 90 9.90 8.98 -17.85
C PHE A 90 9.07 7.91 -18.57
N LEU A 91 7.76 7.80 -18.32
CA LEU A 91 6.87 6.82 -18.96
C LEU A 91 5.77 7.53 -19.77
N HIS A 92 6.00 7.64 -21.08
CA HIS A 92 5.14 8.37 -22.02
C HIS A 92 3.66 7.90 -22.08
N ASN A 93 3.35 6.71 -21.55
CA ASN A 93 1.99 6.15 -21.51
C ASN A 93 1.39 6.08 -20.09
N ARG A 94 2.01 6.72 -19.08
CA ARG A 94 1.48 6.75 -17.70
C ARG A 94 1.04 8.16 -17.35
N PHE A 95 -0.17 8.29 -16.84
CA PHE A 95 -0.70 9.54 -16.32
C PHE A 95 -0.65 9.53 -14.80
N ALA A 96 -0.38 10.70 -14.22
CA ALA A 96 -0.35 10.82 -12.77
C ALA A 96 -1.76 10.62 -12.18
N SER A 97 -1.89 9.80 -11.13
CA SER A 97 -3.15 9.40 -10.51
C SER A 97 -3.26 9.96 -9.09
N PRO A 98 -4.13 10.96 -8.83
CA PRO A 98 -4.41 11.41 -7.46
C PRO A 98 -4.93 10.29 -6.55
N LEU A 99 -5.59 9.29 -7.13
CA LEU A 99 -6.09 8.13 -6.40
C LEU A 99 -4.93 7.31 -5.83
N ASP A 100 -3.85 7.16 -6.59
CA ASP A 100 -2.68 6.37 -6.21
C ASP A 100 -1.95 7.02 -5.03
N LEU A 101 -1.81 8.35 -5.03
CA LEU A 101 -1.30 9.11 -3.88
C LEU A 101 -2.11 8.82 -2.62
N VAL A 102 -3.44 8.85 -2.72
CA VAL A 102 -4.33 8.58 -1.59
C VAL A 102 -4.17 7.14 -1.12
N THR A 103 -4.26 6.16 -2.02
CA THR A 103 -4.20 4.73 -1.67
C THR A 103 -2.86 4.33 -1.08
N ASN A 104 -1.76 4.81 -1.65
CA ASN A 104 -0.40 4.54 -1.17
C ASN A 104 -0.18 5.18 0.21
N THR A 105 -0.62 6.43 0.38
CA THR A 105 -0.54 7.12 1.68
C THR A 105 -1.38 6.41 2.73
N SER A 106 -2.59 5.97 2.39
CA SER A 106 -3.44 5.16 3.27
C SER A 106 -2.77 3.86 3.66
N GLY A 107 -2.13 3.15 2.72
CA GLY A 107 -1.34 1.94 2.99
C GLY A 107 -0.23 2.19 4.00
N ALA A 108 0.55 3.25 3.82
CA ALA A 108 1.62 3.62 4.76
C ALA A 108 1.08 3.92 6.17
N VAL A 109 -0.05 4.63 6.27
CA VAL A 109 -0.70 4.91 7.56
C VAL A 109 -1.22 3.63 8.20
N ILE A 110 -1.91 2.77 7.46
CA ILE A 110 -2.42 1.48 7.94
C ILE A 110 -1.26 0.63 8.48
N GLY A 111 -0.17 0.51 7.71
CA GLY A 111 1.02 -0.21 8.15
C GLY A 111 1.62 0.33 9.45
N ALA A 112 1.72 1.66 9.57
CA ALA A 112 2.20 2.29 10.80
C ALA A 112 1.31 2.01 12.01
N LEU A 113 -0.02 2.06 11.83
CA LEU A 113 -0.98 1.78 12.89
C LEU A 113 -0.92 0.31 13.32
N LEU A 114 -0.83 -0.62 12.36
CA LEU A 114 -0.67 -2.06 12.64
C LEU A 114 0.60 -2.35 13.44
N ALA A 115 1.73 -1.77 13.04
CA ALA A 115 2.99 -1.92 13.78
C ALA A 115 2.90 -1.31 15.18
N THR A 116 2.25 -0.14 15.33
CA THR A 116 2.03 0.48 16.64
C THR A 116 1.21 -0.42 17.56
N ALA A 117 0.11 -0.99 17.05
CA ALA A 117 -0.74 -1.89 17.82
C ALA A 117 0.01 -3.17 18.24
N ALA A 118 0.82 -3.73 17.35
CA ALA A 118 1.65 -4.90 17.63
C ALA A 118 2.69 -4.61 18.73
N LEU A 119 3.42 -3.49 18.64
CA LEU A 119 4.41 -3.09 19.64
C LEU A 119 3.79 -2.89 21.03
N LYS A 120 2.66 -2.19 21.12
CA LYS A 120 1.92 -2.01 22.38
C LYS A 120 1.48 -3.33 23.00
N LYS A 121 1.01 -4.27 22.18
CA LYS A 121 0.61 -5.60 22.64
C LYS A 121 1.79 -6.42 23.18
N LEU A 122 2.97 -6.29 22.56
CA LEU A 122 4.19 -6.96 23.03
C LEU A 122 4.68 -6.39 24.36
N GLU A 123 4.63 -5.07 24.51
CA GLU A 123 5.00 -4.38 25.76
C GLU A 123 4.09 -4.77 26.92
N ALA A 124 2.76 -4.74 26.72
CA ALA A 124 1.79 -5.18 27.73
C ALA A 124 2.01 -6.64 28.18
N ARG A 125 2.38 -7.53 27.25
CA ARG A 125 2.69 -8.93 27.57
C ARG A 125 3.98 -9.07 28.36
N ARG A 126 4.99 -8.24 28.11
CA ARG A 126 6.27 -8.26 28.86
C ARG A 126 6.07 -7.82 30.31
N LEU A 127 5.30 -6.75 30.52
CA LEU A 127 4.96 -6.26 31.87
C LEU A 127 4.22 -7.33 32.66
N SER A 128 3.17 -7.93 32.08
CA SER A 128 2.42 -9.02 32.73
C SER A 128 3.27 -10.26 33.05
N ALA A 129 4.33 -10.55 32.29
CA ALA A 129 5.22 -11.67 32.56
C ALA A 129 6.23 -11.35 33.67
N ALA A 130 6.66 -10.09 33.78
CA ALA A 130 7.55 -9.63 34.85
C ALA A 130 6.84 -9.59 36.21
N ASP A 131 5.55 -9.26 36.25
CA ASP A 131 4.75 -9.25 37.49
C ASP A 131 4.50 -10.66 38.08
N LEU A 132 4.74 -11.72 37.31
CA LEU A 132 4.56 -13.11 37.72
C LEU A 132 5.87 -13.78 38.22
N GLN A 133 7.00 -13.07 38.14
CA GLN A 133 8.32 -13.54 38.60
C GLN A 133 8.67 -12.95 39.96
#